data_AF-A0A813AMH7-F1
#
_entry.id   AF-A0A813AMH7-F1
#
_cell.length_a   1.000
_cell.length_b   1.000
_cell.length_c   1.000
_cell.angle_alpha   90.00
_cell.angle_beta   90.00
_cell.angle_gamma   90.00
#
_symmetry.space_group_name_H-M   'P 1'
#
loop_
_entity.id
_entity.type
_entity.pdbx_description
1 polymer ?
#
loop_
_entity_poly.entity_id
_entity_poly.type
_entity_poly.pdbx_seq_one_letter_code
_entity_poly.pdbx_strand_id
1 'polypeptide(L)'
;MIHLDRTGDVFTLTMDAGENRWNTTFVRNLAEALDEVEASTGPAALVTLSANEKFFSNGLDLAWVADPDAYPEAGDRVAFGEEFMALMGRIITFPMPTIAAINGHAFGAGFMSALCHDVRFMRADRGFVCANEMQLGMRIPNPELALFRHKLPMNVYFETVQLARRWAGPDALQAGIVQAITPLEELREAAIARATELAPLAANRDNYGGQKEALFGKNAVLNGPHGPAHMLKNAADFH
;
A
#
# COMPACT_ATOMS: atom_id res chain seq x y z
N MET A 1 -9.19 -3.53 15.94
CA MET A 1 -8.37 -2.54 15.21
C MET A 1 -7.90 -3.13 13.89
N ILE A 2 -7.26 -4.30 13.90
CA ILE A 2 -7.02 -5.13 12.72
C ILE A 2 -7.64 -6.51 12.98
N HIS A 3 -8.31 -7.09 11.99
CA HIS A 3 -8.81 -8.47 12.03
C HIS A 3 -8.18 -9.24 10.88
N LEU A 4 -7.69 -10.45 11.13
CA LEU A 4 -7.05 -11.29 10.11
C LEU A 4 -7.81 -12.62 9.99
N ASP A 5 -8.27 -12.92 8.78
CA ASP A 5 -8.91 -14.19 8.44
C ASP A 5 -8.13 -14.88 7.32
N ARG A 6 -8.23 -16.20 7.22
CA ARG A 6 -7.69 -16.98 6.09
C ARG A 6 -8.75 -17.91 5.52
N THR A 7 -8.94 -17.87 4.20
CA THR A 7 -9.78 -18.84 3.47
C THR A 7 -8.96 -19.41 2.31
N GLY A 8 -8.63 -20.70 2.38
CA GLY A 8 -7.69 -21.32 1.44
C GLY A 8 -6.34 -20.61 1.45
N ASP A 9 -5.90 -20.14 0.29
CA ASP A 9 -4.63 -19.45 0.10
C ASP A 9 -4.74 -17.91 0.19
N VAL A 10 -5.90 -17.38 0.59
CA VAL A 10 -6.10 -15.93 0.70
C VAL A 10 -6.23 -15.52 2.17
N PHE A 11 -5.32 -14.64 2.60
CA PHE A 11 -5.44 -13.88 3.84
C PHE A 11 -6.26 -12.62 3.58
N THR A 12 -7.18 -12.32 4.49
CA THR A 12 -7.97 -11.08 4.48
C THR A 12 -7.68 -10.32 5.76
N LEU A 13 -6.98 -9.19 5.63
CA LEU A 13 -6.69 -8.25 6.71
C LEU A 13 -7.72 -7.11 6.64
N THR A 14 -8.56 -6.97 7.66
CA THR A 14 -9.57 -5.91 7.73
C THR A 14 -9.16 -4.85 8.74
N MET A 15 -8.99 -3.61 8.27
CA MET A 15 -8.78 -2.44 9.11
C MET A 15 -10.11 -1.96 9.71
N ASP A 16 -10.17 -1.92 11.04
CA ASP A 16 -11.35 -1.60 11.84
C ASP A 16 -10.97 -0.70 13.02
N ALA A 17 -10.54 0.52 12.70
CA ALA A 17 -9.97 1.51 13.62
C ALA A 17 -10.62 2.89 13.43
N GLY A 18 -11.95 2.95 13.40
CA GLY A 18 -12.68 4.18 13.10
C GLY A 18 -12.45 4.61 11.64
N GLU A 19 -11.79 5.74 11.41
CA GLU A 19 -11.41 6.20 10.06
C GLU A 19 -10.07 5.62 9.55
N ASN A 20 -9.50 4.64 10.28
CA ASN A 20 -8.19 4.03 10.04
C ASN A 20 -7.09 5.08 9.87
N ARG A 21 -7.01 5.97 10.86
CA ARG A 21 -5.96 6.99 10.93
C ARG A 21 -4.66 6.35 11.42
N TRP A 22 -3.57 6.72 10.79
CA TRP A 22 -2.24 6.20 11.09
C TRP A 22 -1.67 6.90 12.31
N ASN A 23 -1.41 6.11 13.34
CA ASN A 23 -0.60 6.42 14.49
C ASN A 23 0.30 5.22 14.80
N THR A 24 1.22 5.36 15.76
CA THR A 24 2.23 4.34 16.03
C THR A 24 1.61 3.01 16.44
N THR A 25 0.53 3.04 17.24
CA THR A 25 -0.21 1.83 17.62
C THR A 25 -0.82 1.12 16.42
N PHE A 26 -1.44 1.87 15.49
CA PHE A 26 -2.03 1.27 14.29
C PHE A 26 -0.97 0.65 13.35
N VAL A 27 0.20 1.29 13.23
CA VAL A 27 1.36 0.76 12.49
C VAL A 27 1.78 -0.60 13.06
N ARG A 28 1.95 -0.69 14.38
CA ARG A 28 2.37 -1.93 15.05
C ARG A 28 1.35 -3.03 14.94
N ASN A 29 0.06 -2.73 15.13
CA ASN A 29 -1.02 -3.70 14.98
C ASN A 29 -1.08 -4.29 13.55
N LEU A 30 -0.84 -3.47 12.52
CA LEU A 30 -0.77 -3.98 11.15
C LEU A 30 0.50 -4.83 10.94
N ALA A 31 1.65 -4.40 11.48
CA ALA A 31 2.90 -5.16 11.40
C ALA A 31 2.78 -6.55 12.05
N GLU A 32 2.16 -6.65 13.22
CA GLU A 32 1.89 -7.92 13.91
C GLU A 32 0.99 -8.84 13.06
N ALA A 33 -0.06 -8.30 12.42
CA ALA A 33 -0.89 -9.08 11.51
C ALA A 33 -0.09 -9.59 10.29
N LEU A 34 0.84 -8.79 9.76
CA LEU A 34 1.72 -9.23 8.69
C LEU A 34 2.70 -10.32 9.14
N ASP A 35 3.15 -10.31 10.40
CA ASP A 35 4.01 -11.37 10.96
C ASP A 35 3.30 -12.72 10.91
N GLU A 36 2.01 -12.75 11.26
CA GLU A 36 1.19 -13.97 11.18
C GLU A 36 1.02 -14.46 9.73
N VAL A 37 0.81 -13.55 8.79
CA VAL A 37 0.69 -13.88 7.36
C VAL A 37 2.00 -14.47 6.82
N GLU A 38 3.15 -13.88 7.16
CA GLU A 38 4.46 -14.34 6.70
C GLU A 38 4.87 -15.69 7.33
N ALA A 39 4.46 -15.95 8.57
CA ALA A 39 4.70 -17.23 9.26
C ALA A 39 3.98 -18.41 8.59
N SER A 40 2.99 -18.15 7.72
CA SER A 40 2.31 -19.20 6.98
C SER A 40 3.20 -19.84 5.91
N THR A 41 2.91 -21.10 5.55
CA THR A 41 3.63 -21.81 4.48
C THR A 41 2.76 -21.99 3.23
N GLY A 42 3.43 -22.22 2.10
CA GLY A 42 2.79 -22.46 0.81
C GLY A 42 2.40 -21.18 0.05
N PRO A 43 1.80 -21.32 -1.14
CA PRO A 43 1.28 -20.20 -1.90
C PRO A 43 0.23 -19.44 -1.10
N ALA A 44 0.28 -18.11 -1.13
CA ALA A 44 -0.74 -17.27 -0.55
C ALA A 44 -0.76 -15.88 -1.16
N ALA A 45 -1.85 -15.15 -0.93
CA ALA A 45 -2.01 -13.74 -1.24
C ALA A 45 -2.71 -13.01 -0.08
N LEU A 46 -2.47 -11.71 0.03
CA LEU A 46 -3.05 -10.85 1.07
C LEU A 46 -4.02 -9.84 0.45
N VAL A 47 -5.23 -9.76 0.99
CA VAL A 47 -6.21 -8.72 0.70
C VAL A 47 -6.36 -7.82 1.91
N THR A 48 -6.13 -6.52 1.74
CA THR A 48 -6.38 -5.50 2.74
C THR A 48 -7.71 -4.80 2.47
N LEU A 49 -8.60 -4.84 3.47
CA LEU A 49 -9.95 -4.28 3.46
C LEU A 49 -10.10 -3.23 4.57
N SER A 50 -11.22 -2.50 4.54
CA SER A 50 -11.69 -1.74 5.69
C SER A 50 -13.11 -2.11 6.11
N ALA A 51 -13.36 -2.12 7.41
CA ALA A 51 -14.69 -2.19 8.00
C ALA A 51 -15.44 -0.83 8.01
N ASN A 52 -14.74 0.29 7.82
CA ASN A 52 -15.38 1.61 7.77
C ASN A 52 -16.08 1.81 6.42
N GLU A 53 -17.32 2.29 6.38
CA GLU A 53 -18.07 2.45 5.14
C GLU A 53 -17.53 3.53 4.17
N LYS A 54 -16.84 4.54 4.69
CA LYS A 54 -16.43 5.76 3.96
C LYS A 54 -14.94 5.86 3.70
N PHE A 55 -14.12 5.19 4.50
CA PHE A 55 -12.67 5.30 4.47
C PHE A 55 -12.04 3.94 4.31
N PHE A 56 -11.21 3.79 3.29
CA PHE A 56 -10.13 2.82 3.37
C PHE A 56 -9.16 3.26 4.45
N SER A 57 -8.68 4.50 4.37
CA SER A 57 -7.93 5.16 5.45
C SER A 57 -7.92 6.68 5.29
N ASN A 58 -8.14 7.40 6.38
CA ASN A 58 -8.09 8.87 6.40
C ASN A 58 -6.70 9.45 6.71
N GLY A 59 -5.64 8.68 6.46
CA GLY A 59 -4.28 9.17 6.54
C GLY A 59 -3.77 9.36 7.97
N LEU A 60 -2.82 10.27 8.15
CA LEU A 60 -2.19 10.54 9.44
C LEU A 60 -3.22 10.97 10.49
N ASP A 61 -3.07 10.49 11.73
CA ASP A 61 -3.84 10.97 12.86
C ASP A 61 -3.39 12.37 13.28
N LEU A 62 -3.96 13.40 12.63
CA LEU A 62 -3.61 14.79 12.88
C LEU A 62 -3.96 15.28 14.29
N ALA A 63 -4.98 14.69 14.93
CA ALA A 63 -5.36 15.07 16.29
C ALA A 63 -4.30 14.59 17.28
N TRP A 64 -3.87 13.34 17.15
CA TRP A 64 -2.75 12.79 17.94
C TRP A 64 -1.42 13.48 17.64
N VAL A 65 -1.13 13.83 16.38
CA VAL A 65 0.11 14.56 16.03
C VAL A 65 0.17 15.94 16.70
N ALA A 66 -0.98 16.60 16.83
CA ALA A 66 -1.10 17.92 17.44
C ALA A 66 -1.00 17.89 18.98
N ASP A 67 -1.57 16.87 19.61
CA ASP A 67 -1.60 16.72 21.07
C ASP A 67 -1.45 15.24 21.48
N PRO A 68 -0.23 14.66 21.44
CA PRO A 68 -0.05 13.24 21.68
C PRO A 68 -0.37 12.83 23.13
N ASP A 69 -0.25 13.75 24.09
CA ASP A 69 -0.54 13.50 25.51
C ASP A 69 -2.05 13.28 25.75
N ALA A 70 -2.91 13.83 24.89
CA ALA A 70 -4.35 13.58 24.92
C ALA A 70 -4.76 12.21 24.34
N TYR A 71 -3.85 11.52 23.63
CA TYR A 71 -4.10 10.21 22.99
C TYR A 71 -2.96 9.23 23.31
N PRO A 72 -2.71 8.90 24.59
CA PRO A 72 -1.59 8.04 24.99
C PRO A 72 -1.66 6.63 24.38
N GLU A 73 -2.84 6.15 24.01
CA GLU A 73 -3.07 4.86 23.36
C GLU A 73 -2.64 4.83 21.88
N ALA A 74 -2.45 5.98 21.24
CA ALA A 74 -2.03 6.09 19.84
C ALA A 74 -0.51 5.87 19.65
N GLY A 75 0.23 5.73 20.75
CA GLY A 75 1.64 5.36 20.78
C GLY A 75 2.59 6.56 20.63
N ASP A 76 3.89 6.26 20.57
CA ASP A 76 4.94 7.28 20.54
C ASP A 76 5.04 7.96 19.17
N ARG A 77 4.76 9.26 19.14
CA ARG A 77 4.83 10.10 17.95
C ARG A 77 6.24 10.18 17.34
N VAL A 78 7.29 10.06 18.15
CA VAL A 78 8.68 10.13 17.67
C VAL A 78 9.03 8.92 16.81
N ALA A 79 8.58 7.73 17.22
CA ALA A 79 8.83 6.47 16.50
C ALA A 79 8.03 6.35 15.19
N PHE A 80 6.89 7.05 15.08
CA PHE A 80 5.94 6.91 13.99
C PHE A 80 6.55 6.96 12.59
N GLY A 81 7.34 7.99 12.30
CA GLY A 81 7.84 8.25 10.95
C GLY A 81 8.73 7.12 10.44
N GLU A 82 9.59 6.58 11.31
CA GLU A 82 10.47 5.45 10.99
C GLU A 82 9.67 4.16 10.84
N GLU A 83 8.81 3.84 11.81
CA GLU A 83 8.02 2.59 11.81
C GLU A 83 7.03 2.53 10.64
N PHE A 84 6.34 3.65 10.33
CA PHE A 84 5.42 3.71 9.21
C PHE A 84 6.16 3.52 7.88
N MET A 85 7.30 4.19 7.68
CA MET A 85 8.10 4.03 6.45
C MET A 85 8.65 2.60 6.32
N ALA A 86 9.10 2.00 7.41
CA ALA A 86 9.55 0.61 7.44
C ALA A 86 8.41 -0.36 7.07
N LEU A 87 7.21 -0.15 7.62
CA LEU A 87 6.03 -0.94 7.28
C LEU A 87 5.65 -0.79 5.80
N MET A 88 5.70 0.42 5.25
CA MET A 88 5.41 0.65 3.83
C MET A 88 6.44 -0.04 2.93
N GLY A 89 7.72 -0.02 3.32
CA GLY A 89 8.78 -0.79 2.68
C GLY A 89 8.51 -2.29 2.69
N ARG A 90 8.09 -2.83 3.85
CA ARG A 90 7.70 -4.24 3.99
C ARG A 90 6.52 -4.62 3.10
N ILE A 91 5.49 -3.76 2.99
CA ILE A 91 4.32 -4.04 2.14
C ILE A 91 4.68 -4.05 0.65
N ILE A 92 5.50 -3.08 0.18
CA ILE A 92 5.86 -3.01 -1.25
C ILE A 92 6.78 -4.16 -1.66
N THR A 93 7.60 -4.70 -0.76
CA THR A 93 8.44 -5.90 -1.00
C THR A 93 7.87 -7.19 -0.43
N PHE A 94 6.61 -7.19 0.01
CA PHE A 94 5.99 -8.34 0.67
C PHE A 94 6.09 -9.61 -0.19
N PRO A 95 6.47 -10.77 0.37
CA PRO A 95 6.88 -11.95 -0.40
C PRO A 95 5.72 -12.73 -1.04
N MET A 96 4.55 -12.10 -1.13
CA MET A 96 3.31 -12.60 -1.69
C MET A 96 2.56 -11.46 -2.40
N PRO A 97 1.64 -11.77 -3.34
CA PRO A 97 0.74 -10.79 -3.92
C PRO A 97 -0.08 -10.07 -2.86
N THR A 98 -0.13 -8.73 -2.95
CA THR A 98 -0.93 -7.88 -2.06
C THR A 98 -1.97 -7.07 -2.84
N ILE A 99 -3.21 -7.10 -2.36
CA ILE A 99 -4.35 -6.41 -2.98
C ILE A 99 -4.94 -5.44 -1.95
N ALA A 100 -5.10 -4.17 -2.32
CA ALA A 100 -5.89 -3.21 -1.54
C ALA A 100 -7.28 -3.03 -2.15
N ALA A 101 -8.34 -3.20 -1.34
CA ALA A 101 -9.71 -2.95 -1.76
C ALA A 101 -10.22 -1.63 -1.14
N ILE A 102 -10.19 -0.56 -1.94
CA ILE A 102 -10.45 0.82 -1.53
C ILE A 102 -11.96 1.09 -1.62
N ASN A 103 -12.65 0.91 -0.49
CA ASN A 103 -14.10 1.04 -0.37
C ASN A 103 -14.60 2.50 -0.18
N GLY A 104 -13.69 3.48 -0.25
CA GLY A 104 -13.98 4.87 0.06
C GLY A 104 -12.75 5.76 -0.12
N HIS A 105 -12.54 6.72 0.79
CA HIS A 105 -11.38 7.60 0.74
C HIS A 105 -10.10 6.90 1.20
N ALA A 106 -9.00 7.14 0.48
CA ALA A 106 -7.64 6.86 0.92
C ALA A 106 -6.84 8.17 0.78
N PHE A 107 -6.48 8.78 1.90
CA PHE A 107 -5.81 10.09 1.91
C PHE A 107 -4.44 10.05 2.58
N GLY A 108 -3.49 10.80 2.03
CA GLY A 108 -2.10 10.91 2.50
C GLY A 108 -1.47 9.54 2.79
N ALA A 109 -1.07 9.30 4.04
CA ALA A 109 -0.56 8.00 4.50
C ALA A 109 -1.47 6.80 4.14
N GLY A 110 -2.80 6.98 4.09
CA GLY A 110 -3.74 5.96 3.65
C GLY A 110 -3.66 5.68 2.14
N PHE A 111 -3.42 6.72 1.33
CA PHE A 111 -3.16 6.55 -0.09
C PHE A 111 -1.80 5.91 -0.34
N MET A 112 -0.76 6.32 0.38
CA MET A 112 0.56 5.69 0.36
C MET A 112 0.45 4.19 0.66
N SER A 113 -0.25 3.82 1.73
CA SER A 113 -0.47 2.42 2.10
C SER A 113 -1.18 1.62 1.00
N ALA A 114 -2.24 2.18 0.40
CA ALA A 114 -2.89 1.55 -0.74
C ALA A 114 -1.92 1.39 -1.93
N LEU A 115 -1.12 2.41 -2.23
CA LEU A 115 -0.13 2.39 -3.32
C LEU A 115 0.97 1.34 -3.09
N CYS A 116 1.38 1.05 -1.86
CA CYS A 116 2.36 0.00 -1.60
C CYS A 116 1.89 -1.39 -2.03
N HIS A 117 0.58 -1.63 -2.15
CA HIS A 117 0.07 -2.92 -2.62
C HIS A 117 0.37 -3.14 -4.11
N ASP A 118 0.41 -4.40 -4.54
CA ASP A 118 0.65 -4.75 -5.95
C ASP A 118 -0.53 -4.31 -6.83
N VAL A 119 -1.73 -4.64 -6.36
CA VAL A 119 -2.98 -4.40 -7.08
C VAL A 119 -3.93 -3.59 -6.20
N ARG A 120 -4.62 -2.62 -6.80
CA ARG A 120 -5.65 -1.83 -6.13
C ARG A 120 -6.96 -1.94 -6.89
N PHE A 121 -8.00 -2.28 -6.15
CA PHE A 121 -9.39 -2.17 -6.56
C PHE A 121 -9.99 -0.98 -5.82
N MET A 122 -10.86 -0.22 -6.48
CA MET A 122 -11.54 0.91 -5.85
C MET A 122 -13.02 0.86 -6.19
N ARG A 123 -13.89 1.25 -5.26
CA ARG A 123 -15.30 1.42 -5.62
C ARG A 123 -15.47 2.49 -6.70
N ALA A 124 -16.44 2.33 -7.59
CA ALA A 124 -16.59 3.18 -8.77
C ALA A 124 -17.28 4.52 -8.48
N ASP A 125 -18.24 4.55 -7.54
CA ASP A 125 -19.22 5.62 -7.43
C ASP A 125 -18.87 6.73 -6.42
N ARG A 126 -18.03 6.44 -5.41
CA ARG A 126 -17.66 7.38 -4.34
C ARG A 126 -16.25 7.14 -3.83
N GLY A 127 -15.72 8.11 -3.09
CA GLY A 127 -14.37 8.02 -2.54
C GLY A 127 -13.35 8.68 -3.45
N PHE A 128 -12.19 8.97 -2.87
CA PHE A 128 -11.07 9.59 -3.56
C PHE A 128 -9.77 8.98 -3.06
N VAL A 129 -8.83 8.78 -3.96
CA VAL A 129 -7.41 8.60 -3.61
C VAL A 129 -6.70 9.95 -3.81
N CYS A 130 -5.94 10.41 -2.81
CA CYS A 130 -5.31 11.74 -2.84
C CYS A 130 -4.11 11.84 -1.90
N ALA A 131 -3.02 12.42 -2.40
CA ALA A 131 -1.96 13.00 -1.57
C ALA A 131 -2.34 14.46 -1.26
N ASN A 132 -2.91 14.72 -0.08
CA ASN A 132 -3.47 16.02 0.31
C ASN A 132 -2.52 16.88 1.16
N GLU A 133 -1.26 16.47 1.30
CA GLU A 133 -0.24 17.12 2.14
C GLU A 133 -0.07 18.60 1.77
N MET A 134 -0.08 18.93 0.48
CA MET A 134 0.00 20.32 0.02
C MET A 134 -1.14 21.19 0.54
N GLN A 135 -2.36 20.65 0.67
CA GLN A 135 -3.52 21.35 1.21
C GLN A 135 -3.44 21.50 2.74
N LEU A 136 -2.74 20.56 3.40
CA LEU A 136 -2.49 20.58 4.85
C LEU A 136 -1.26 21.41 5.23
N GLY A 137 -0.53 21.96 4.27
CA GLY A 137 0.73 22.68 4.51
C GLY A 137 1.89 21.77 4.91
N MET A 138 1.81 20.48 4.60
CA MET A 138 2.82 19.47 4.88
C MET A 138 3.65 19.17 3.63
N ARG A 139 4.93 18.80 3.83
CA ARG A 139 5.79 18.30 2.76
C ARG A 139 5.72 16.77 2.72
N ILE A 140 5.55 16.22 1.52
CA ILE A 140 5.67 14.78 1.30
C ILE A 140 7.15 14.37 1.47
N PRO A 141 7.47 13.37 2.31
CA PRO A 141 8.83 12.88 2.48
C PRO A 141 9.43 12.31 1.19
N ASN A 142 10.75 12.43 1.02
CA ASN A 142 11.44 11.90 -0.17
C ASN A 142 11.20 10.39 -0.44
N PRO A 143 11.15 9.50 0.58
CA PRO A 143 10.82 8.09 0.32
C PRO A 143 9.42 7.88 -0.27
N GLU A 144 8.43 8.65 0.18
CA GLU A 144 7.07 8.59 -0.37
C GLU A 144 7.00 9.16 -1.80
N LEU A 145 7.74 10.24 -2.08
CA LEU A 145 7.89 10.74 -3.46
C LEU A 145 8.53 9.70 -4.38
N ALA A 146 9.54 8.96 -3.90
CA ALA A 146 10.16 7.88 -4.66
C ALA A 146 9.17 6.74 -4.96
N LEU A 147 8.36 6.34 -3.96
CA LEU A 147 7.26 5.40 -4.14
C LEU A 147 6.28 5.88 -5.21
N PHE A 148 5.78 7.11 -5.11
CA PHE A 148 4.80 7.65 -6.04
C PHE A 148 5.36 7.72 -7.46
N ARG A 149 6.62 8.12 -7.61
CA ARG A 149 7.29 8.15 -8.92
C ARG A 149 7.37 6.75 -9.57
N HIS A 150 7.54 5.70 -8.77
CA HIS A 150 7.57 4.32 -9.26
C HIS A 150 6.17 3.77 -9.58
N LYS A 151 5.18 4.11 -8.75
CA LYS A 151 3.85 3.47 -8.80
C LYS A 151 2.82 4.25 -9.63
N LEU A 152 3.12 5.49 -10.02
CA LEU A 152 2.24 6.34 -10.82
C LEU A 152 2.85 6.67 -12.18
N PRO A 153 2.05 6.79 -13.24
CA PRO A 153 2.50 7.43 -14.48
C PRO A 153 3.01 8.85 -14.23
N MET A 154 4.04 9.29 -14.96
CA MET A 154 4.74 10.54 -14.67
C MET A 154 3.86 11.80 -14.72
N ASN A 155 2.85 11.83 -15.61
CA ASN A 155 1.87 12.92 -15.65
C ASN A 155 0.97 12.91 -14.41
N VAL A 156 0.53 11.73 -13.98
CA VAL A 156 -0.30 11.52 -12.79
C VAL A 156 0.47 11.86 -11.51
N TYR A 157 1.75 11.53 -11.46
CA TYR A 157 2.65 11.85 -10.34
C TYR A 157 2.64 13.35 -10.02
N PHE A 158 2.83 14.22 -11.02
CA PHE A 158 2.87 15.66 -10.79
C PHE A 158 1.52 16.21 -10.31
N GLU A 159 0.41 15.80 -10.95
CA GLU A 159 -0.93 16.21 -10.53
C GLU A 159 -1.27 15.75 -9.10
N THR A 160 -0.80 14.55 -8.73
CA THR A 160 -1.01 13.99 -7.40
C THR A 160 -0.19 14.72 -6.34
N VAL A 161 1.11 14.89 -6.56
CA VAL A 161 2.04 15.49 -5.60
C VAL A 161 1.90 17.00 -5.49
N GLN A 162 1.93 17.69 -6.64
CA GLN A 162 2.03 19.15 -6.65
C GLN A 162 0.66 19.83 -6.60
N LEU A 163 -0.34 19.23 -7.23
CA LEU A 163 -1.68 19.82 -7.34
C LEU A 163 -2.68 19.22 -6.34
N ALA A 164 -2.27 18.20 -5.57
CA ALA A 164 -3.14 17.48 -4.62
C ALA A 164 -4.46 17.06 -5.28
N ARG A 165 -4.40 16.57 -6.53
CA ARG A 165 -5.60 16.15 -7.26
C ARG A 165 -6.28 15.00 -6.52
N ARG A 166 -7.59 15.13 -6.33
CA ARG A 166 -8.46 14.05 -5.86
C ARG A 166 -8.87 13.19 -7.04
N TRP A 167 -8.52 11.92 -7.01
CA TRP A 167 -8.87 10.97 -8.07
C TRP A 167 -10.06 10.13 -7.64
N ALA A 168 -11.20 10.31 -8.32
CA ALA A 168 -12.38 9.45 -8.18
C ALA A 168 -12.17 8.13 -8.93
N GLY A 169 -12.99 7.10 -8.67
CA GLY A 169 -12.83 5.76 -9.25
C GLY A 169 -12.54 5.74 -10.77
N PRO A 170 -13.39 6.33 -11.63
CA PRO A 170 -13.18 6.33 -13.08
C PRO A 170 -11.88 7.03 -13.51
N ASP A 171 -11.59 8.19 -12.93
CA ASP A 171 -10.36 8.95 -13.21
C ASP A 171 -9.12 8.20 -12.73
N ALA A 172 -9.18 7.57 -11.55
CA ALA A 172 -8.11 6.77 -10.97
C ALA A 172 -7.79 5.54 -11.82
N LEU A 173 -8.83 4.89 -12.37
CA LEU A 173 -8.67 3.77 -13.30
C LEU A 173 -8.04 4.23 -14.62
N GLN A 174 -8.58 5.30 -15.22
CA GLN A 174 -8.06 5.85 -16.48
C GLN A 174 -6.60 6.31 -16.34
N ALA A 175 -6.24 6.87 -15.18
CA ALA A 175 -4.90 7.31 -14.85
C ALA A 175 -3.95 6.14 -14.51
N GLY A 176 -4.43 4.90 -14.40
CA GLY A 176 -3.62 3.75 -14.01
C GLY A 176 -3.20 3.76 -12.53
N ILE A 177 -3.85 4.56 -11.68
CA ILE A 177 -3.63 4.55 -10.23
C ILE A 177 -4.16 3.25 -9.64
N VAL A 178 -5.34 2.81 -10.06
CA VAL A 178 -5.96 1.54 -9.67
C VAL A 178 -6.12 0.63 -10.89
N GLN A 179 -6.16 -0.68 -10.68
CA GLN A 179 -6.25 -1.67 -11.77
C GLN A 179 -7.68 -2.00 -12.15
N ALA A 180 -8.63 -1.80 -11.23
CA ALA A 180 -10.04 -2.08 -11.46
C ALA A 180 -10.92 -1.20 -10.58
N ILE A 181 -12.16 -0.99 -11.03
CA ILE A 181 -13.23 -0.42 -10.24
C ILE A 181 -14.46 -1.31 -10.26
N THR A 182 -15.21 -1.32 -9.15
CA THR A 182 -16.42 -2.14 -8.99
C THR A 182 -17.50 -1.36 -8.24
N PRO A 183 -18.77 -1.79 -8.25
CA PRO A 183 -19.71 -1.45 -7.18
C PRO A 183 -19.15 -1.83 -5.80
N LEU A 184 -19.59 -1.17 -4.73
CA LEU A 184 -19.07 -1.39 -3.38
C LEU A 184 -19.35 -2.83 -2.91
N GLU A 185 -20.54 -3.33 -3.21
CA GLU A 185 -21.04 -4.66 -2.88
C GLU A 185 -20.20 -5.79 -3.50
N GLU A 186 -19.59 -5.53 -4.66
CA GLU A 186 -18.74 -6.51 -5.38
C GLU A 186 -17.25 -6.37 -5.03
N LEU A 187 -16.86 -5.27 -4.37
CA LEU A 187 -15.45 -4.91 -4.19
C LEU A 187 -14.66 -5.98 -3.42
N ARG A 188 -15.23 -6.49 -2.33
CA ARG A 188 -14.60 -7.52 -1.51
C ARG A 188 -14.39 -8.80 -2.31
N GLU A 189 -15.43 -9.26 -2.99
CA GLU A 189 -15.40 -10.52 -3.75
C GLU A 189 -14.43 -10.42 -4.94
N ALA A 190 -14.44 -9.29 -5.66
CA ALA A 190 -13.51 -9.06 -6.77
C ALA A 190 -12.04 -9.04 -6.30
N ALA A 191 -11.75 -8.40 -5.17
CA ALA A 191 -10.40 -8.38 -4.59
C ALA A 191 -9.93 -9.79 -4.17
N ILE A 192 -10.80 -10.57 -3.51
CA ILE A 192 -10.51 -11.95 -3.11
C ILE A 192 -10.33 -12.87 -4.32
N ALA A 193 -11.16 -12.72 -5.35
CA ALA A 193 -11.03 -13.48 -6.59
C ALA A 193 -9.68 -13.22 -7.26
N ARG A 194 -9.27 -11.94 -7.33
CA ARG A 194 -7.95 -11.57 -7.86
C ARG A 194 -6.81 -12.11 -7.00
N ALA A 195 -6.93 -12.08 -5.68
CA ALA A 195 -5.94 -12.66 -4.78
C ALA A 195 -5.80 -14.17 -4.97
N THR A 196 -6.93 -14.88 -5.11
CA THR A 196 -6.96 -16.31 -5.40
C THR A 196 -6.23 -16.65 -6.70
N GLU A 197 -6.45 -15.86 -7.75
CA GLU A 197 -5.78 -16.03 -9.04
C GLU A 197 -4.25 -15.82 -8.93
N LEU A 198 -3.82 -14.87 -8.11
CA LEU A 198 -2.40 -14.51 -7.98
C LEU A 198 -1.63 -15.35 -6.97
N ALA A 199 -2.29 -15.94 -5.97
CA ALA A 199 -1.64 -16.70 -4.90
C ALA A 199 -0.64 -17.76 -5.39
N PRO A 200 -0.90 -18.53 -6.49
CA PRO A 200 0.07 -19.48 -7.03
C PRO A 200 1.41 -18.88 -7.47
N LEU A 201 1.48 -17.58 -7.79
CA LEU A 201 2.75 -16.91 -8.14
C LEU A 201 3.74 -16.87 -6.97
N ALA A 202 3.24 -16.95 -5.74
CA ALA A 202 4.04 -17.03 -4.52
C ALA A 202 4.23 -18.47 -4.01
N ALA A 203 4.14 -19.48 -4.89
CA ALA A 203 4.54 -20.85 -4.54
C ALA A 203 6.03 -20.92 -4.13
N ASN A 204 6.87 -20.06 -4.72
CA ASN A 204 8.22 -19.76 -4.24
C ASN A 204 8.27 -18.30 -3.77
N ARG A 205 8.08 -18.10 -2.46
CA ARG A 205 8.05 -16.78 -1.82
C ARG A 205 9.39 -16.06 -1.88
N ASP A 206 10.51 -16.78 -1.78
CA ASP A 206 11.85 -16.21 -1.92
C ASP A 206 12.04 -15.59 -3.30
N ASN A 207 11.57 -16.29 -4.34
CA ASN A 207 11.60 -15.75 -5.70
C ASN A 207 10.63 -14.56 -5.86
N TYR A 208 9.40 -14.64 -5.36
CA TYR A 208 8.43 -13.56 -5.51
C TYR A 208 8.88 -12.27 -4.78
N GLY A 209 9.27 -12.40 -3.51
CA GLY A 209 9.83 -11.30 -2.71
C GLY A 209 11.15 -10.78 -3.27
N GLY A 210 12.06 -11.69 -3.67
CA GLY A 210 13.32 -11.31 -4.30
C GLY A 210 13.15 -10.49 -5.58
N GLN A 211 12.12 -10.79 -6.38
CA GLN A 211 11.80 -9.97 -7.56
C GLN A 211 11.27 -8.58 -7.18
N LYS A 212 10.48 -8.47 -6.11
CA LYS A 212 10.07 -7.15 -5.60
C LYS A 212 11.26 -6.36 -5.05
N GLU A 213 12.19 -7.00 -4.36
CA GLU A 213 13.45 -6.38 -3.94
C GLU A 213 14.28 -5.90 -5.15
N ALA A 214 14.28 -6.63 -6.27
CA ALA A 214 14.93 -6.18 -7.51
C ALA A 214 14.21 -4.98 -8.17
N LEU A 215 12.92 -4.77 -7.89
CA LEU A 215 12.15 -3.62 -8.39
C LEU A 215 12.26 -2.38 -7.49
N PHE A 216 12.29 -2.59 -6.17
CA PHE A 216 12.09 -1.50 -5.19
C PHE A 216 13.22 -1.36 -4.15
N GLY A 217 14.05 -2.38 -3.99
CA GLY A 217 15.09 -2.45 -2.96
C GLY A 217 16.33 -1.63 -3.26
N LYS A 218 17.37 -1.84 -2.43
CA LYS A 218 18.61 -1.04 -2.41
C LYS A 218 19.30 -0.91 -3.78
N ASN A 219 19.22 -1.94 -4.62
CA ASN A 219 19.86 -2.00 -5.93
C ASN A 219 18.84 -2.26 -7.05
N ALA A 220 17.70 -1.56 -7.02
CA ALA A 220 16.65 -1.75 -8.01
C ALA A 220 17.17 -1.63 -9.46
N VAL A 221 16.77 -2.57 -10.33
CA VAL A 221 17.31 -2.72 -11.70
C VAL A 221 17.12 -1.45 -12.53
N LEU A 222 16.00 -0.74 -12.35
CA LEU A 222 15.70 0.50 -13.07
C LEU A 222 16.50 1.71 -12.59
N ASN A 223 17.20 1.60 -11.46
CA ASN A 223 18.03 2.66 -10.86
C ASN A 223 19.52 2.27 -10.81
N GLY A 224 19.90 1.21 -11.53
CA GLY A 224 21.30 0.77 -11.61
C GLY A 224 22.18 1.72 -12.45
N PRO A 225 23.50 1.74 -12.21
CA PRO A 225 24.44 2.53 -13.00
C PRO A 225 24.61 1.99 -14.43
N HIS A 226 24.29 0.71 -14.65
CA HIS A 226 24.42 0.05 -15.95
C HIS A 226 23.08 -0.04 -16.67
N GLY A 227 23.07 0.29 -17.96
CA GLY A 227 21.87 0.13 -18.79
C GLY A 227 21.56 -1.34 -19.10
N PRO A 228 20.29 -1.67 -19.45
CA PRO A 228 19.84 -3.05 -19.63
C PRO A 228 20.62 -3.81 -20.71
N ALA A 229 21.04 -3.13 -21.79
CA ALA A 229 21.83 -3.76 -22.84
C ALA A 229 23.24 -4.21 -22.39
N HIS A 230 23.86 -3.48 -21.46
CA HIS A 230 25.17 -3.87 -20.90
C HIS A 230 25.00 -5.03 -19.93
N MET A 231 23.99 -4.97 -19.06
CA MET A 231 23.68 -6.05 -18.12
C MET A 231 23.38 -7.36 -18.84
N LEU A 232 22.56 -7.34 -19.89
CA LEU A 232 22.24 -8.53 -20.69
C LEU A 232 23.48 -9.16 -21.36
N LYS A 233 24.43 -8.35 -21.83
CA LYS A 233 25.66 -8.84 -22.46
C LYS A 233 26.68 -9.40 -21.47
N ASN A 234 26.61 -8.98 -20.21
CA ASN A 234 27.56 -9.32 -19.16
C ASN A 234 26.85 -9.92 -17.94
N ALA A 235 25.82 -10.74 -18.17
CA ALA A 235 24.90 -11.20 -17.10
C ALA A 235 25.61 -11.92 -15.93
N ALA A 236 26.75 -12.57 -16.19
CA ALA A 236 27.57 -13.23 -15.19
C ALA A 236 28.10 -12.28 -14.09
N ASP A 237 28.18 -10.98 -14.39
CA ASP A 237 28.68 -9.95 -13.46
C ASP A 237 27.57 -9.43 -12.51
N PHE A 238 26.32 -9.88 -12.69
CA PHE A 238 25.12 -9.34 -12.02
C PHE A 238 24.29 -10.40 -11.27
N HIS A 239 24.93 -11.47 -10.77
CA HIS A 239 24.31 -12.54 -9.98
C HIS A 239 24.44 -12.34 -8.47
#